data_AF-A0A2D4YAG4-F1
#
_entry.id   AF-A0A2D4YAG4-F1
#
_cell.length_a   1.000
_cell.length_b   1.000
_cell.length_c   1.000
_cell.angle_alpha   90.00
_cell.angle_beta   90.00
_cell.angle_gamma   90.00
#
_symmetry.space_group_name_H-M   'P 1'
#
loop_
_entity.id
_entity.type
_entity.pdbx_description
1 polymer ?
#
loop_
_entity_poly.entity_id
_entity_poly.type
_entity_poly.pdbx_seq_one_letter_code
_entity_poly.pdbx_strand_id
1 'polypeptide(L)'
;MKRKYISLIIIMLLAQNIFEAQTLKRKGLLGIMMQTLTDSIAMQNNIYVKTGVHITTVMPNSTFANLGVKQDDVLTKLNGSSVSTTQDVLTITNELYEGDNIEAEFYSGNSKKIKSTALLGRPIEAFENGDVTYGEVVYEGNVLRSILVTPKQARKAPVVYFLQGYTCGSVETATNDNPMKKLMKDWVDAGFAVYRVEKPGVGDSKSSKHCMQISFDEELTAFKEGYKDLLKQETIDADNIFMFGHSMGGVIAPLLNEMKSPRGILTYGSIAQNWYDYMVDLYTKQPKYFGVSDAQIKEDNKVNLKFNEDFLINKLSGEEILANKAYADFFSANEFNFRQDQYIGRHFDFWQNLADINIPEAWAKVKTNVLAMYGEFDIQAISPKGARKIADIVNKNGGRGDFIVVEKADHGFVNFNSMQHNAETLGNGTYMIHARDNYSFLLGKESVKWMKTKVKK
;
A
#
# COMPACT_ATOMS: atom_id res chain seq x y z
N MET A 1 -29.74 -41.27 -64.62
CA MET A 1 -30.06 -40.95 -63.21
C MET A 1 -28.79 -41.04 -62.37
N LYS A 2 -28.18 -39.91 -61.99
CA LYS A 2 -26.95 -39.86 -61.18
C LYS A 2 -27.21 -39.01 -59.93
N ARG A 3 -27.00 -39.60 -58.75
CA ARG A 3 -27.18 -38.98 -57.43
C ARG A 3 -26.02 -38.01 -57.13
N LYS A 4 -26.36 -36.81 -56.63
CA LYS A 4 -25.44 -35.80 -56.12
C LYS A 4 -24.90 -36.23 -54.75
N TYR A 5 -23.58 -36.22 -54.58
CA TYR A 5 -22.92 -36.25 -53.27
C TYR A 5 -22.75 -34.81 -52.80
N ILE A 6 -23.31 -34.48 -51.63
CA ILE A 6 -23.07 -33.22 -50.93
C ILE A 6 -22.01 -33.50 -49.88
N SER A 7 -20.82 -32.92 -50.06
CA SER A 7 -19.75 -32.98 -49.07
C SER A 7 -20.05 -31.97 -47.95
N LEU A 8 -20.33 -32.47 -46.75
CA LEU A 8 -20.45 -31.68 -45.53
C LEU A 8 -19.04 -31.33 -45.03
N ILE A 9 -18.63 -30.06 -45.15
CA ILE A 9 -17.42 -29.56 -44.52
C ILE A 9 -17.78 -29.21 -43.07
N ILE A 10 -17.32 -30.03 -42.14
CA ILE A 10 -17.38 -29.75 -40.70
C ILE A 10 -16.22 -28.80 -40.38
N ILE A 11 -16.54 -27.51 -40.21
CA ILE A 11 -15.61 -26.52 -39.68
C ILE A 11 -15.52 -26.75 -38.16
N MET A 12 -14.44 -27.39 -37.75
CA MET A 12 -14.11 -27.58 -36.33
C MET A 12 -13.56 -26.23 -35.81
N LEU A 13 -14.43 -25.44 -35.18
CA LEU A 13 -14.05 -24.25 -34.42
C LEU A 13 -13.22 -24.71 -33.21
N LEU A 14 -11.90 -24.69 -33.35
CA LEU A 14 -10.97 -24.74 -32.24
C LEU A 14 -11.13 -23.43 -31.46
N ALA A 15 -11.94 -23.46 -30.40
CA ALA A 15 -11.90 -22.44 -29.36
C ALA A 15 -10.52 -22.51 -28.70
N GLN A 16 -9.60 -21.65 -29.15
CA GLN A 16 -8.38 -21.39 -28.41
C GLN A 16 -8.81 -20.69 -27.12
N ASN A 17 -8.78 -21.41 -26.01
CA ASN A 17 -8.72 -20.79 -24.69
C ASN A 17 -7.40 -20.03 -24.64
N ILE A 18 -7.44 -18.75 -25.01
CA ILE A 18 -6.39 -17.81 -24.64
C ILE A 18 -6.54 -17.69 -23.12
N PHE A 19 -5.76 -18.48 -22.38
CA PHE A 19 -5.34 -18.03 -21.06
C PHE A 19 -4.71 -16.66 -21.32
N GLU A 20 -5.40 -15.58 -20.94
CA GLU A 20 -4.78 -14.26 -20.91
C GLU A 20 -3.72 -14.32 -19.81
N ALA A 21 -2.53 -14.77 -20.21
CA ALA A 21 -1.33 -14.56 -19.43
C ALA A 21 -1.19 -13.05 -19.27
N GLN A 22 -0.95 -12.62 -18.03
CA GLN A 22 -0.65 -11.24 -17.70
C GLN A 22 0.42 -10.68 -18.67
N THR A 23 0.10 -9.57 -19.34
CA THR A 23 0.99 -8.80 -20.22
C THR A 23 1.95 -7.90 -19.45
N LEU A 24 1.62 -7.58 -18.19
CA LEU A 24 2.52 -6.88 -17.28
C LEU A 24 3.74 -7.75 -16.98
N LYS A 25 4.91 -7.18 -17.27
CA LYS A 25 6.19 -7.81 -16.95
C LYS A 25 6.49 -7.63 -15.48
N ARG A 26 7.11 -8.66 -14.89
CA ARG A 26 7.57 -8.63 -13.52
C ARG A 26 8.66 -7.58 -13.32
N LYS A 27 8.54 -6.70 -12.33
CA LYS A 27 9.61 -5.77 -11.97
C LYS A 27 10.83 -6.52 -11.45
N GLY A 28 12.00 -5.96 -11.73
CA GLY A 28 13.26 -6.46 -11.20
C GLY A 28 13.36 -6.33 -9.67
N LEU A 29 14.09 -7.26 -9.07
CA LEU A 29 14.49 -7.25 -7.67
C LEU A 29 16.01 -7.11 -7.58
N LEU A 30 16.50 -6.05 -6.93
CA LEU A 30 17.94 -5.91 -6.67
C LEU A 30 18.40 -6.88 -5.56
N GLY A 31 17.58 -6.99 -4.50
CA GLY A 31 17.82 -7.82 -3.31
C GLY A 31 18.94 -7.29 -2.42
N ILE A 32 18.93 -5.98 -2.17
CA ILE A 32 19.87 -5.29 -1.28
C ILE A 32 19.13 -4.38 -0.31
N MET A 33 19.72 -4.17 0.86
CA MET A 33 19.45 -2.98 1.68
C MET A 33 20.60 -2.00 1.46
N MET A 34 20.25 -0.72 1.42
CA MET A 34 21.19 0.33 1.03
C MET A 34 20.91 1.64 1.75
N GLN A 35 21.96 2.45 1.89
CA GLN A 35 21.88 3.82 2.39
C GLN A 35 22.82 4.72 1.58
N THR A 36 22.46 5.98 1.43
CA THR A 36 23.35 6.97 0.82
C THR A 36 24.65 7.05 1.61
N LEU A 37 25.79 6.99 0.92
CA LEU A 37 27.09 7.09 1.60
C LEU A 37 27.31 8.53 2.08
N THR A 38 27.53 8.68 3.39
CA THR A 38 27.93 9.94 4.02
C THR A 38 29.36 9.84 4.53
N ASP A 39 30.02 10.97 4.79
CA ASP A 39 31.37 10.97 5.37
C ASP A 39 31.44 10.18 6.68
N SER A 40 30.40 10.26 7.51
CA SER A 40 30.32 9.51 8.77
C SER A 40 30.25 8.00 8.52
N ILE A 41 29.42 7.55 7.58
CA ILE A 41 29.32 6.12 7.21
C ILE A 41 30.65 5.66 6.60
N ALA A 42 31.25 6.48 5.74
CA ALA A 42 32.51 6.15 5.08
C ALA A 42 33.65 5.95 6.09
N MET A 43 33.79 6.86 7.05
CA MET A 43 34.76 6.74 8.14
C MET A 43 34.50 5.53 9.03
N GLN A 44 33.24 5.31 9.44
CA GLN A 44 32.88 4.21 10.34
C GLN A 44 33.17 2.83 9.72
N ASN A 45 33.02 2.70 8.41
CA ASN A 45 33.17 1.43 7.69
C ASN A 45 34.50 1.32 6.92
N ASN A 46 35.45 2.25 7.12
CA ASN A 46 36.74 2.31 6.41
C ASN A 46 36.61 2.29 4.88
N ILE A 47 35.63 3.03 4.36
CA ILE A 47 35.35 3.19 2.94
C ILE A 47 36.08 4.42 2.42
N TYR A 48 36.85 4.25 1.33
CA TYR A 48 37.67 5.32 0.74
C TYR A 48 37.00 6.01 -0.46
N VAL A 49 35.85 5.51 -0.88
CA VAL A 49 35.02 6.12 -1.92
C VAL A 49 34.31 7.34 -1.34
N LYS A 50 34.37 8.49 -2.03
CA LYS A 50 33.78 9.74 -1.53
C LYS A 50 32.28 9.86 -1.77
N THR A 51 31.76 9.24 -2.82
CA THR A 51 30.36 9.37 -3.25
C THR A 51 29.84 8.04 -3.77
N GLY A 52 28.62 7.68 -3.41
CA GLY A 52 28.00 6.44 -3.85
C GLY A 52 26.89 6.00 -2.91
N VAL A 53 26.44 4.77 -3.08
CA VAL A 53 25.42 4.14 -2.24
C VAL A 53 26.05 2.95 -1.52
N HIS A 54 26.01 2.99 -0.19
CA HIS A 54 26.55 1.94 0.68
C HIS A 54 25.57 0.77 0.77
N ILE A 55 26.05 -0.44 0.48
CA ILE A 55 25.26 -1.67 0.55
C ILE A 55 25.35 -2.25 1.97
N THR A 56 24.27 -2.14 2.73
CA THR A 56 24.22 -2.61 4.13
C THR A 56 23.85 -4.08 4.26
N THR A 57 23.18 -4.65 3.26
CA THR A 57 22.85 -6.09 3.24
C THR A 57 22.65 -6.55 1.81
N VAL A 58 23.09 -7.78 1.51
CA VAL A 58 22.80 -8.46 0.24
C VAL A 58 22.00 -9.71 0.55
N MET A 59 20.80 -9.82 0.00
CA MET A 59 19.94 -10.98 0.16
C MET A 59 20.49 -12.14 -0.68
N PRO A 60 20.50 -13.38 -0.18
CA PRO A 60 20.89 -14.55 -0.96
C PRO A 60 19.96 -14.74 -2.16
N ASN A 61 20.47 -15.35 -3.24
CA ASN A 61 19.71 -15.62 -4.47
C ASN A 61 19.06 -14.36 -5.08
N SER A 62 19.74 -13.23 -5.01
CA SER A 62 19.31 -11.95 -5.57
C SER A 62 20.14 -11.51 -6.78
N THR A 63 19.66 -10.50 -7.50
CA THR A 63 20.41 -9.89 -8.62
C THR A 63 21.79 -9.41 -8.18
N PHE A 64 21.89 -8.72 -7.05
CA PHE A 64 23.19 -8.21 -6.57
C PHE A 64 24.07 -9.31 -5.97
N ALA A 65 23.48 -10.37 -5.42
CA ALA A 65 24.24 -11.58 -5.07
C ALA A 65 24.86 -12.24 -6.32
N ASN A 66 24.15 -12.29 -7.45
CA ASN A 66 24.67 -12.81 -8.72
C ASN A 66 25.80 -11.94 -9.30
N LEU A 67 25.77 -10.62 -9.06
CA LEU A 67 26.91 -9.74 -9.33
C LEU A 67 28.10 -10.02 -8.39
N GLY A 68 27.91 -10.77 -7.30
CA GLY A 68 28.92 -10.98 -6.27
C GLY A 68 29.24 -9.72 -5.48
N VAL A 69 28.27 -8.80 -5.39
CA VAL A 69 28.29 -7.67 -4.45
C VAL A 69 28.17 -8.24 -3.04
N LYS A 70 28.84 -7.59 -2.09
CA LYS A 70 28.86 -7.96 -0.67
C LYS A 70 28.37 -6.81 0.19
N GLN A 71 28.07 -7.12 1.44
CA GLN A 71 27.91 -6.10 2.47
C GLN A 71 29.18 -5.23 2.51
N ASP A 72 28.97 -3.94 2.74
CA ASP A 72 29.97 -2.87 2.80
C ASP A 72 30.62 -2.48 1.45
N ASP A 73 30.17 -3.09 0.34
CA ASP A 73 30.50 -2.58 -1.00
C ASP A 73 29.78 -1.23 -1.24
N VAL A 74 30.36 -0.39 -2.11
CA VAL A 74 29.80 0.91 -2.49
C VAL A 74 29.46 0.92 -3.97
N LEU A 75 28.18 1.05 -4.29
CA LEU A 75 27.69 1.22 -5.65
C LEU A 75 27.95 2.66 -6.13
N THR A 76 28.61 2.84 -7.27
CA THR A 76 28.96 4.15 -7.83
C THR A 76 28.35 4.41 -9.21
N LYS A 77 28.03 3.36 -9.97
CA LYS A 77 27.21 3.48 -11.19
C LYS A 77 26.25 2.31 -11.38
N LEU A 78 25.16 2.58 -12.07
CA LEU A 78 24.19 1.60 -12.50
C LEU A 78 23.76 1.90 -13.94
N ASN A 79 23.88 0.93 -14.84
CA ASN A 79 23.60 1.07 -16.27
C ASN A 79 24.25 2.32 -16.91
N GLY A 80 25.52 2.58 -16.56
CA GLY A 80 26.29 3.72 -17.06
C GLY A 80 26.02 5.06 -16.37
N SER A 81 24.91 5.21 -15.66
CA SER A 81 24.57 6.40 -14.88
C SER A 81 25.25 6.40 -13.51
N SER A 82 25.83 7.52 -13.11
CA SER A 82 26.38 7.70 -11.76
C SER A 82 25.26 7.65 -10.72
N VAL A 83 25.49 6.95 -9.62
CA VAL A 83 24.58 6.92 -8.46
C VAL A 83 25.27 7.49 -7.23
N SER A 84 24.64 8.46 -6.60
CA SER A 84 25.13 9.10 -5.37
C SER A 84 24.14 8.97 -4.21
N THR A 85 22.86 8.72 -4.51
CA THR A 85 21.79 8.56 -3.53
C THR A 85 21.00 7.28 -3.76
N THR A 86 20.30 6.80 -2.73
CA THR A 86 19.35 5.70 -2.87
C THR A 86 18.24 6.02 -3.88
N GLN A 87 17.85 7.29 -4.00
CA GLN A 87 16.84 7.74 -4.96
C GLN A 87 17.32 7.56 -6.41
N ASP A 88 18.61 7.79 -6.70
CA ASP A 88 19.17 7.57 -8.04
C ASP A 88 19.02 6.09 -8.46
N VAL A 89 19.33 5.17 -7.53
CA VAL A 89 19.18 3.72 -7.75
C VAL A 89 17.73 3.37 -8.01
N LEU A 90 16.80 3.89 -7.20
CA LEU A 90 15.36 3.63 -7.38
C LEU A 90 14.87 4.17 -8.72
N THR A 91 15.27 5.38 -9.11
CA THR A 91 14.90 5.99 -10.40
C THR A 91 15.37 5.13 -11.59
N ILE A 92 16.64 4.72 -11.60
CA ILE A 92 17.20 3.88 -12.67
C ILE A 92 16.51 2.52 -12.74
N THR A 93 16.23 1.91 -11.59
CA THR A 93 15.71 0.54 -11.54
C THR A 93 14.20 0.46 -11.68
N ASN A 94 13.48 1.58 -11.54
CA ASN A 94 12.04 1.63 -11.72
C ASN A 94 11.61 1.26 -13.14
N GLU A 95 12.47 1.45 -14.15
CA GLU A 95 12.18 1.10 -15.55
C GLU A 95 12.60 -0.33 -15.93
N LEU A 96 13.24 -1.07 -15.01
CA LEU A 96 13.79 -2.38 -15.28
C LEU A 96 12.86 -3.52 -14.86
N TYR A 97 12.83 -4.55 -15.69
CA TYR A 97 12.02 -5.75 -15.53
C TYR A 97 12.90 -6.98 -15.37
N GLU A 98 12.28 -8.07 -14.94
CA GLU A 98 12.90 -9.39 -14.93
C GLU A 98 13.50 -9.72 -16.31
N GLY A 99 14.72 -10.25 -16.29
CA GLY A 99 15.47 -10.64 -17.48
C GLY A 99 16.21 -9.49 -18.17
N ASP A 100 15.91 -8.22 -17.86
CA ASP A 100 16.71 -7.10 -18.35
C ASP A 100 18.15 -7.23 -17.82
N ASN A 101 19.14 -6.77 -18.58
CA ASN A 101 20.52 -6.79 -18.13
C ASN A 101 20.81 -5.55 -17.28
N ILE A 102 21.39 -5.75 -16.09
CA ILE A 102 21.88 -4.66 -15.23
C ILE A 102 23.39 -4.72 -15.11
N GLU A 103 24.03 -3.58 -15.35
CA GLU A 103 25.46 -3.38 -15.11
C GLU A 103 25.64 -2.51 -13.88
N ALA A 104 26.42 -2.99 -12.92
CA ALA A 104 26.79 -2.26 -11.72
C ALA A 104 28.30 -2.01 -11.69
N GLU A 105 28.67 -0.76 -11.46
CA GLU A 105 30.00 -0.37 -11.04
C GLU A 105 30.00 -0.17 -9.53
N PHE A 106 30.84 -0.93 -8.82
CA PHE A 106 30.92 -0.86 -7.37
C PHE A 106 32.36 -1.03 -6.88
N TYR A 107 32.63 -0.52 -5.70
CA TYR A 107 33.89 -0.70 -5.00
C TYR A 107 33.72 -1.75 -3.91
N SER A 108 34.66 -2.67 -3.87
CA SER A 108 34.78 -3.68 -2.82
C SER A 108 36.11 -3.46 -2.13
N GLY A 109 36.06 -2.81 -0.96
CA GLY A 109 37.21 -2.11 -0.40
C GLY A 109 37.72 -1.03 -1.37
N ASN A 110 38.99 -1.11 -1.76
CA ASN A 110 39.62 -0.17 -2.71
C ASN A 110 39.56 -0.63 -4.18
N SER A 111 39.04 -1.82 -4.44
CA SER A 111 39.01 -2.38 -5.78
C SER A 111 37.70 -2.06 -6.49
N LYS A 112 37.80 -1.28 -7.56
CA LYS A 112 36.70 -1.02 -8.49
C LYS A 112 36.37 -2.29 -9.28
N LYS A 113 35.09 -2.64 -9.35
CA LYS A 113 34.54 -3.77 -10.12
C LYS A 113 33.41 -3.27 -11.01
N ILE A 114 33.32 -3.80 -12.21
CA ILE A 114 32.19 -3.60 -13.12
C ILE A 114 31.70 -4.99 -13.50
N LYS A 115 30.43 -5.26 -13.25
CA LYS A 115 29.82 -6.55 -13.53
C LYS A 115 28.40 -6.38 -14.03
N SER A 116 27.94 -7.34 -14.81
CA SER A 116 26.57 -7.38 -15.30
C SER A 116 25.94 -8.75 -15.08
N THR A 117 24.62 -8.77 -14.94
CA THR A 117 23.78 -9.97 -14.85
C THR A 117 22.37 -9.63 -15.33
N ALA A 118 21.58 -10.65 -15.66
CA ALA A 118 20.14 -10.48 -15.80
C ALA A 118 19.51 -10.17 -14.42
N LEU A 119 18.55 -9.22 -14.37
CA LEU A 119 17.74 -8.98 -13.17
C LEU A 119 16.84 -10.18 -12.90
N LEU A 120 16.81 -10.61 -11.65
CA LEU A 120 15.79 -11.52 -11.15
C LEU A 120 14.48 -10.77 -10.94
N GLY A 121 13.35 -11.41 -11.24
CA GLY A 121 12.03 -10.87 -10.93
C GLY A 121 11.76 -10.81 -9.43
N ARG A 122 10.86 -9.91 -9.01
CA ARG A 122 10.35 -9.93 -7.64
C ARG A 122 9.72 -11.30 -7.33
N PRO A 123 9.82 -11.82 -6.09
CA PRO A 123 9.34 -13.17 -5.80
C PRO A 123 7.81 -13.22 -5.87
N ILE A 124 7.27 -14.24 -6.53
CA ILE A 124 5.82 -14.46 -6.65
C ILE A 124 5.28 -14.90 -5.29
N GLU A 125 4.16 -14.33 -4.85
CA GLU A 125 3.60 -14.72 -3.57
C GLU A 125 2.91 -16.10 -3.64
N ALA A 126 2.99 -16.84 -2.55
CA ALA A 126 2.34 -18.15 -2.42
C ALA A 126 1.46 -18.19 -1.18
N PHE A 127 0.39 -18.98 -1.22
CA PHE A 127 -0.44 -19.30 -0.07
C PHE A 127 -0.56 -20.82 0.03
N GLU A 128 -0.40 -21.37 1.23
CA GLU A 128 -0.48 -22.83 1.45
C GLU A 128 -1.85 -23.38 1.02
N ASN A 129 -2.93 -22.71 1.42
CA ASN A 129 -4.31 -23.11 1.17
C ASN A 129 -5.02 -22.29 0.08
N GLY A 130 -4.28 -21.53 -0.73
CA GLY A 130 -4.86 -20.67 -1.76
C GLY A 130 -4.06 -20.68 -3.06
N ASP A 131 -4.77 -20.59 -4.18
CA ASP A 131 -4.20 -20.43 -5.51
C ASP A 131 -4.14 -18.94 -5.87
N VAL A 132 -2.96 -18.47 -6.26
CA VAL A 132 -2.72 -17.07 -6.62
C VAL A 132 -2.86 -16.90 -8.13
N THR A 133 -3.75 -16.00 -8.54
CA THR A 133 -3.94 -15.60 -9.94
C THR A 133 -3.66 -14.12 -10.08
N TYR A 134 -2.85 -13.76 -11.07
CA TYR A 134 -2.57 -12.37 -11.43
C TYR A 134 -3.38 -12.00 -12.67
N GLY A 135 -4.01 -10.84 -12.63
CA GLY A 135 -4.81 -10.30 -13.72
C GLY A 135 -4.46 -8.83 -13.98
N GLU A 136 -5.25 -8.21 -14.84
CA GLU A 136 -5.04 -6.83 -15.27
C GLU A 136 -6.33 -6.02 -15.21
N VAL A 137 -6.22 -4.78 -14.73
CA VAL A 137 -7.29 -3.79 -14.75
C VAL A 137 -6.84 -2.68 -15.70
N VAL A 138 -7.45 -2.66 -16.89
CA VAL A 138 -7.10 -1.72 -17.96
C VAL A 138 -8.11 -0.58 -18.01
N TYR A 139 -7.62 0.65 -17.97
CA TYR A 139 -8.40 1.88 -18.22
C TYR A 139 -7.49 2.98 -18.78
N GLU A 140 -8.03 4.17 -19.05
CA GLU A 140 -7.31 5.24 -19.72
C GLU A 140 -5.91 5.51 -19.12
N GLY A 141 -4.87 5.27 -19.92
CA GLY A 141 -3.46 5.48 -19.55
C GLY A 141 -2.88 4.51 -18.52
N ASN A 142 -3.63 3.50 -18.08
CA ASN A 142 -3.26 2.64 -16.94
C ASN A 142 -3.51 1.15 -17.23
N VAL A 143 -2.56 0.32 -16.81
CA VAL A 143 -2.71 -1.14 -16.73
C VAL A 143 -2.27 -1.56 -15.34
N LEU A 144 -3.22 -1.80 -14.45
CA LEU A 144 -2.94 -2.16 -13.06
C LEU A 144 -2.92 -3.67 -12.90
N ARG A 145 -2.03 -4.16 -12.05
CA ARG A 145 -2.03 -5.57 -11.66
C ARG A 145 -3.15 -5.82 -10.64
N SER A 146 -4.02 -6.77 -10.94
CA SER A 146 -4.91 -7.38 -9.94
C SER A 146 -4.33 -8.70 -9.43
N ILE A 147 -4.64 -9.04 -8.19
CA ILE A 147 -4.19 -10.27 -7.55
C ILE A 147 -5.37 -10.90 -6.83
N LEU A 148 -5.77 -12.11 -7.25
CA LEU A 148 -6.82 -12.90 -6.63
C LEU A 148 -6.21 -14.14 -5.99
N VAL A 149 -6.43 -14.31 -4.69
CA VAL A 149 -6.08 -15.53 -3.96
C VAL A 149 -7.36 -16.30 -3.68
N THR A 150 -7.51 -17.46 -4.29
CA THR A 150 -8.71 -18.30 -4.18
C THR A 150 -8.43 -19.49 -3.27
N PRO A 151 -9.23 -19.76 -2.22
CA PRO A 151 -9.03 -20.93 -1.37
C PRO A 151 -9.16 -22.22 -2.18
N LYS A 152 -8.20 -23.14 -2.06
CA LYS A 152 -8.14 -24.38 -2.86
C LYS A 152 -9.40 -25.24 -2.77
N GLN A 153 -10.05 -25.23 -1.59
CA GLN A 153 -11.26 -26.01 -1.33
C GLN A 153 -12.57 -25.35 -1.81
N ALA A 154 -12.55 -24.10 -2.29
CA ALA A 154 -13.75 -23.34 -2.59
C ALA A 154 -13.88 -23.02 -4.08
N ARG A 155 -15.00 -23.42 -4.69
CA ARG A 155 -15.44 -22.90 -5.99
C ARG A 155 -16.44 -21.77 -5.73
N LYS A 156 -16.30 -20.62 -6.39
CA LYS A 156 -17.12 -19.43 -6.12
C LYS A 156 -17.07 -19.02 -4.65
N ALA A 157 -15.87 -18.70 -4.17
CA ALA A 157 -15.68 -18.31 -2.78
C ALA A 157 -16.27 -16.91 -2.52
N PRO A 158 -16.85 -16.65 -1.33
CA PRO A 158 -17.06 -15.26 -0.88
C PRO A 158 -15.71 -14.54 -0.89
N VAL A 159 -15.70 -13.26 -1.22
CA VAL A 159 -14.44 -12.55 -1.53
C VAL A 159 -14.29 -11.28 -0.70
N VAL A 160 -13.06 -11.03 -0.23
CA VAL A 160 -12.65 -9.77 0.40
C VAL A 160 -11.89 -8.94 -0.62
N TYR A 161 -12.43 -7.78 -0.99
CA TYR A 161 -11.68 -6.75 -1.70
C TYR A 161 -10.86 -5.94 -0.69
N PHE A 162 -9.55 -6.16 -0.68
CA PHE A 162 -8.63 -5.47 0.20
C PHE A 162 -8.23 -4.11 -0.39
N LEU A 163 -8.53 -3.04 0.34
CA LEU A 163 -8.21 -1.66 0.01
C LEU A 163 -7.11 -1.17 0.96
N GLN A 164 -5.91 -0.98 0.41
CA GLN A 164 -4.72 -0.57 1.17
C GLN A 164 -4.79 0.88 1.68
N GLY A 165 -3.89 1.23 2.60
CA GLY A 165 -3.69 2.60 3.07
C GLY A 165 -3.11 3.55 2.02
N TYR A 166 -2.77 4.77 2.45
CA TYR A 166 -2.33 5.84 1.53
C TYR A 166 -0.94 5.61 0.93
N THR A 167 -0.11 4.75 1.54
CA THR A 167 1.26 4.52 1.07
C THR A 167 1.28 3.88 -0.32
N CYS A 168 2.32 4.19 -1.09
CA CYS A 168 2.53 3.68 -2.45
C CYS A 168 3.42 2.43 -2.46
N GLY A 169 3.02 1.43 -1.68
CA GLY A 169 3.66 0.11 -1.65
C GLY A 169 2.85 -0.93 -2.41
N SER A 170 3.52 -1.97 -2.90
CA SER A 170 2.85 -3.13 -3.49
C SER A 170 1.98 -3.85 -2.46
N VAL A 171 0.82 -4.33 -2.90
CA VAL A 171 -0.08 -5.19 -2.10
C VAL A 171 0.19 -6.68 -2.28
N GLU A 172 1.20 -7.02 -3.08
CA GLU A 172 1.73 -8.38 -3.15
C GLU A 172 2.59 -8.68 -1.93
N THR A 173 2.38 -9.86 -1.34
CA THR A 173 3.01 -10.26 -0.08
C THR A 173 3.76 -11.56 -0.24
N ALA A 174 4.98 -11.46 -0.77
CA ALA A 174 5.83 -12.63 -1.01
C ALA A 174 6.33 -13.30 0.27
N THR A 175 6.52 -12.54 1.36
CA THR A 175 7.04 -13.06 2.62
C THR A 175 5.92 -13.44 3.58
N ASN A 176 6.06 -14.59 4.25
CA ASN A 176 5.07 -15.14 5.17
C ASN A 176 5.01 -14.41 6.53
N ASP A 177 6.02 -13.62 6.83
CA ASP A 177 6.14 -12.88 8.07
C ASP A 177 5.39 -11.53 8.07
N ASN A 178 5.02 -11.03 6.89
CA ASN A 178 4.28 -9.79 6.72
C ASN A 178 2.90 -9.87 7.43
N PRO A 179 2.55 -8.93 8.33
CA PRO A 179 1.26 -8.91 9.03
C PRO A 179 0.03 -8.89 8.10
N MET A 180 0.11 -8.17 6.98
CA MET A 180 -0.95 -8.15 5.97
C MET A 180 -1.11 -9.54 5.32
N LYS A 181 -0.01 -10.25 5.04
CA LYS A 181 -0.05 -11.65 4.55
C LYS A 181 -0.81 -12.55 5.52
N LYS A 182 -0.48 -12.45 6.81
CA LYS A 182 -1.09 -13.27 7.87
C LYS A 182 -2.58 -13.01 8.00
N LEU A 183 -3.01 -11.73 7.94
CA LEU A 183 -4.42 -11.38 7.89
C LEU A 183 -5.14 -11.98 6.67
N MET A 184 -4.56 -11.86 5.49
CA MET A 184 -5.12 -12.46 4.28
C MET A 184 -5.14 -13.99 4.38
N LYS A 185 -4.13 -14.61 4.99
CA LYS A 185 -4.10 -16.05 5.23
C LYS A 185 -5.23 -16.50 6.15
N ASP A 186 -5.53 -15.76 7.22
CA ASP A 186 -6.67 -16.05 8.10
C ASP A 186 -8.00 -16.07 7.33
N TRP A 187 -8.17 -15.17 6.35
CA TRP A 187 -9.36 -15.15 5.49
C TRP A 187 -9.38 -16.31 4.49
N VAL A 188 -8.24 -16.57 3.81
CA VAL A 188 -8.11 -17.67 2.84
C VAL A 188 -8.36 -19.02 3.51
N ASP A 189 -7.75 -19.27 4.66
CA ASP A 189 -7.95 -20.49 5.46
C ASP A 189 -9.41 -20.63 5.93
N ALA A 190 -10.09 -19.51 6.16
CA ALA A 190 -11.50 -19.48 6.52
C ALA A 190 -12.47 -19.66 5.34
N GLY A 191 -11.96 -19.78 4.10
CA GLY A 191 -12.74 -20.01 2.89
C GLY A 191 -13.14 -18.75 2.14
N PHE A 192 -12.52 -17.60 2.43
CA PHE A 192 -12.73 -16.36 1.70
C PHE A 192 -11.62 -16.13 0.68
N ALA A 193 -11.97 -15.84 -0.57
CA ALA A 193 -11.02 -15.32 -1.53
C ALA A 193 -10.57 -13.90 -1.14
N VAL A 194 -9.39 -13.50 -1.58
CA VAL A 194 -8.87 -12.15 -1.36
C VAL A 194 -8.47 -11.55 -2.69
N TYR A 195 -9.16 -10.47 -3.05
CA TYR A 195 -8.89 -9.69 -4.25
C TYR A 195 -8.19 -8.38 -3.88
N ARG A 196 -7.17 -8.02 -4.66
CA ARG A 196 -6.37 -6.79 -4.51
C ARG A 196 -6.15 -6.20 -5.89
N VAL A 197 -6.02 -4.88 -5.95
CA VAL A 197 -5.51 -4.15 -7.12
C VAL A 197 -4.38 -3.25 -6.67
N GLU A 198 -3.30 -3.21 -7.43
CA GLU A 198 -2.22 -2.26 -7.19
C GLU A 198 -2.59 -0.86 -7.67
N LYS A 199 -1.98 0.15 -7.05
CA LYS A 199 -2.14 1.54 -7.48
C LYS A 199 -1.36 1.83 -8.77
N PRO A 200 -1.71 2.90 -9.51
CA PRO A 200 -0.96 3.36 -10.67
C PRO A 200 0.56 3.43 -10.43
N GLY A 201 1.33 2.80 -11.31
CA GLY A 201 2.79 2.77 -11.27
C GLY A 201 3.41 2.00 -10.10
N VAL A 202 2.62 1.29 -9.29
CA VAL A 202 3.11 0.48 -8.17
C VAL A 202 3.22 -1.00 -8.57
N GLY A 203 4.27 -1.66 -8.08
CA GLY A 203 4.53 -3.07 -8.37
C GLY A 203 4.72 -3.29 -9.86
N ASP A 204 3.98 -4.24 -10.43
CA ASP A 204 4.07 -4.53 -11.87
C ASP A 204 3.13 -3.63 -12.69
N SER A 205 2.31 -2.80 -12.05
CA SER A 205 1.38 -1.89 -12.72
C SER A 205 2.10 -0.85 -13.58
N LYS A 206 1.53 -0.55 -14.74
CA LYS A 206 2.02 0.48 -15.67
C LYS A 206 1.10 1.69 -15.66
N SER A 207 1.71 2.86 -15.53
CA SER A 207 1.06 4.17 -15.56
C SER A 207 2.10 5.22 -15.97
N SER A 208 1.64 6.31 -16.59
CA SER A 208 2.48 7.49 -16.83
C SER A 208 2.83 8.25 -15.54
N LYS A 209 2.01 8.11 -14.49
CA LYS A 209 2.24 8.67 -13.15
C LYS A 209 2.42 7.57 -12.12
N HIS A 210 3.48 7.66 -11.32
CA HIS A 210 3.61 6.83 -10.11
C HIS A 210 2.57 7.25 -9.06
N CYS A 211 2.10 6.33 -8.22
CA CYS A 211 1.13 6.58 -7.15
C CYS A 211 1.46 7.79 -6.25
N MET A 212 2.75 8.11 -6.06
CA MET A 212 3.15 9.30 -5.29
C MET A 212 2.77 10.62 -5.99
N GLN A 213 2.50 10.59 -7.29
CA GLN A 213 2.21 11.73 -8.15
C GLN A 213 0.72 11.85 -8.54
N ILE A 214 -0.12 10.88 -8.13
CA ILE A 214 -1.55 10.91 -8.46
C ILE A 214 -2.36 11.58 -7.37
N SER A 215 -3.45 12.24 -7.76
CA SER A 215 -4.43 12.81 -6.83
C SER A 215 -5.29 11.73 -6.16
N PHE A 216 -6.10 12.13 -5.17
CA PHE A 216 -7.02 11.20 -4.51
C PHE A 216 -8.10 10.70 -5.45
N ASP A 217 -8.57 11.54 -6.38
CA ASP A 217 -9.58 11.16 -7.38
C ASP A 217 -9.04 10.16 -8.39
N GLU A 218 -7.78 10.31 -8.81
CA GLU A 218 -7.09 9.32 -9.65
C GLU A 218 -6.92 7.98 -8.92
N GLU A 219 -6.58 8.00 -7.62
CA GLU A 219 -6.51 6.79 -6.79
C GLU A 219 -7.89 6.14 -6.60
N LEU A 220 -8.93 6.92 -6.31
CA LEU A 220 -10.30 6.43 -6.18
C LEU A 220 -10.77 5.79 -7.50
N THR A 221 -10.42 6.39 -8.63
CA THR A 221 -10.72 5.83 -9.97
C THR A 221 -10.06 4.47 -10.15
N ALA A 222 -8.78 4.32 -9.80
CA ALA A 222 -8.08 3.03 -9.85
C ALA A 222 -8.82 1.94 -9.05
N PHE A 223 -9.27 2.25 -7.83
CA PHE A 223 -10.02 1.29 -7.00
C PHE A 223 -11.44 1.01 -7.52
N LYS A 224 -12.10 1.98 -8.16
CA LYS A 224 -13.39 1.79 -8.86
C LYS A 224 -13.23 0.84 -10.04
N GLU A 225 -12.19 1.02 -10.87
CA GLU A 225 -11.89 0.11 -11.97
C GLU A 225 -11.51 -1.29 -11.46
N GLY A 226 -10.74 -1.38 -10.37
CA GLY A 226 -10.47 -2.64 -9.69
C GLY A 226 -11.74 -3.33 -9.20
N TYR A 227 -12.74 -2.57 -8.71
CA TYR A 227 -14.02 -3.15 -8.32
C TYR A 227 -14.82 -3.66 -9.53
N LYS A 228 -14.82 -2.92 -10.65
CA LYS A 228 -15.45 -3.38 -11.90
C LYS A 228 -14.82 -4.67 -12.40
N ASP A 229 -13.50 -4.80 -12.29
CA ASP A 229 -12.81 -6.05 -12.63
C ASP A 229 -13.25 -7.20 -11.73
N LEU A 230 -13.22 -7.01 -10.40
CA LEU A 230 -13.70 -8.01 -9.44
C LEU A 230 -15.12 -8.50 -9.76
N LEU A 231 -16.02 -7.59 -10.14
CA LEU A 231 -17.40 -7.93 -10.48
C LEU A 231 -17.56 -8.80 -11.73
N LYS A 232 -16.52 -8.88 -12.58
CA LYS A 232 -16.48 -9.75 -13.77
C LYS A 232 -15.87 -11.12 -13.48
N GLN A 233 -15.20 -11.31 -12.33
CA GLN A 233 -14.54 -12.56 -12.00
C GLN A 233 -15.56 -13.69 -11.77
N GLU A 234 -15.62 -14.67 -12.67
CA GLU A 234 -16.60 -15.77 -12.60
C GLU A 234 -16.31 -16.79 -11.48
N THR A 235 -15.09 -16.77 -10.96
CA THR A 235 -14.57 -17.68 -9.93
C THR A 235 -14.91 -17.27 -8.51
N ILE A 236 -15.51 -16.09 -8.30
CA ILE A 236 -15.95 -15.58 -7.00
C ILE A 236 -17.47 -15.68 -6.81
N ASP A 237 -17.91 -15.59 -5.57
CA ASP A 237 -19.31 -15.35 -5.23
C ASP A 237 -19.60 -13.85 -5.16
N ALA A 238 -20.19 -13.32 -6.23
CA ALA A 238 -20.51 -11.91 -6.36
C ALA A 238 -21.66 -11.44 -5.45
N ASP A 239 -22.42 -12.34 -4.80
CA ASP A 239 -23.43 -11.98 -3.79
C ASP A 239 -22.79 -11.78 -2.40
N ASN A 240 -21.58 -12.31 -2.20
CA ASN A 240 -20.85 -12.31 -0.93
C ASN A 240 -19.49 -11.58 -1.06
N ILE A 241 -19.54 -10.38 -1.60
CA ILE A 241 -18.39 -9.45 -1.63
C ILE A 241 -18.31 -8.70 -0.31
N PHE A 242 -17.16 -8.73 0.33
CA PHE A 242 -16.79 -7.91 1.47
C PHE A 242 -15.70 -6.94 1.05
N MET A 243 -15.71 -5.72 1.58
CA MET A 243 -14.60 -4.78 1.43
C MET A 243 -13.85 -4.70 2.75
N PHE A 244 -12.52 -4.78 2.72
CA PHE A 244 -11.68 -4.47 3.88
C PHE A 244 -10.88 -3.20 3.60
N GLY A 245 -11.23 -2.12 4.28
CA GLY A 245 -10.54 -0.85 4.18
C GLY A 245 -9.53 -0.66 5.31
N HIS A 246 -8.24 -0.73 4.99
CA HIS A 246 -7.17 -0.39 5.92
C HIS A 246 -6.83 1.10 5.83
N SER A 247 -6.88 1.82 6.95
CA SER A 247 -6.49 3.23 7.00
C SER A 247 -7.27 4.07 5.96
N MET A 248 -6.59 4.65 4.97
CA MET A 248 -7.19 5.33 3.80
C MET A 248 -8.18 4.45 3.02
N GLY A 249 -7.96 3.13 2.94
CA GLY A 249 -8.89 2.20 2.33
C GLY A 249 -10.27 2.21 2.98
N GLY A 250 -10.37 2.57 4.28
CA GLY A 250 -11.64 2.77 4.96
C GLY A 250 -12.35 4.08 4.60
N VAL A 251 -11.64 5.08 4.09
CA VAL A 251 -12.22 6.28 3.48
C VAL A 251 -12.73 5.97 2.07
N ILE A 252 -12.01 5.12 1.33
CA ILE A 252 -12.36 4.71 -0.04
C ILE A 252 -13.54 3.74 -0.07
N ALA A 253 -13.60 2.78 0.84
CA ALA A 253 -14.65 1.73 0.87
C ALA A 253 -16.10 2.26 0.76
N PRO A 254 -16.56 3.25 1.56
CA PRO A 254 -17.92 3.78 1.43
C PRO A 254 -18.16 4.49 0.09
N LEU A 255 -17.13 5.02 -0.58
CA LEU A 255 -17.24 5.66 -1.89
C LEU A 255 -17.45 4.64 -3.02
N LEU A 256 -17.03 3.39 -2.83
CA LEU A 256 -17.28 2.30 -3.79
C LEU A 256 -18.68 1.68 -3.65
N ASN A 257 -19.38 1.93 -2.54
CA ASN A 257 -20.70 1.37 -2.27
C ASN A 257 -21.77 1.78 -3.30
N GLU A 258 -21.61 2.94 -3.95
CA GLU A 258 -22.53 3.45 -4.98
C GLU A 258 -22.50 2.61 -6.28
N MET A 259 -21.43 1.84 -6.52
CA MET A 259 -21.29 1.02 -7.74
C MET A 259 -22.08 -0.29 -7.64
N LYS A 260 -21.81 -1.06 -6.58
CA LYS A 260 -22.58 -2.23 -6.15
C LYS A 260 -22.37 -2.35 -4.66
N SER A 261 -23.45 -2.30 -3.89
CA SER A 261 -23.35 -2.43 -2.44
C SER A 261 -22.78 -3.81 -2.07
N PRO A 262 -21.66 -3.87 -1.32
CA PRO A 262 -21.10 -5.14 -0.89
C PRO A 262 -21.99 -5.77 0.20
N ARG A 263 -21.78 -7.05 0.46
CA ARG A 263 -22.43 -7.76 1.57
C ARG A 263 -22.05 -7.20 2.93
N GLY A 264 -20.82 -6.69 3.04
CA GLY A 264 -20.37 -5.92 4.18
C GLY A 264 -19.09 -5.14 3.94
N ILE A 265 -18.86 -4.13 4.77
CA ILE A 265 -17.62 -3.34 4.78
C ILE A 265 -16.96 -3.49 6.15
N LEU A 266 -15.70 -3.90 6.18
CA LEU A 266 -14.86 -3.92 7.36
C LEU A 266 -13.85 -2.77 7.24
N THR A 267 -13.62 -2.02 8.30
CA THR A 267 -12.54 -1.03 8.33
C THR A 267 -11.63 -1.26 9.51
N TYR A 268 -10.33 -1.07 9.33
CA TYR A 268 -9.35 -1.11 10.41
C TYR A 268 -8.47 0.14 10.39
N GLY A 269 -8.37 0.82 11.54
CA GLY A 269 -7.52 1.99 11.69
C GLY A 269 -7.95 3.18 10.81
N SER A 270 -9.25 3.33 10.55
CA SER A 270 -9.79 4.38 9.68
C SER A 270 -10.51 5.48 10.47
N ILE A 271 -10.90 6.54 9.76
CA ILE A 271 -11.52 7.74 10.32
C ILE A 271 -12.93 7.95 9.79
N ALA A 272 -13.76 8.65 10.57
CA ALA A 272 -15.12 9.04 10.19
C ALA A 272 -15.29 10.55 9.95
N GLN A 273 -14.32 11.37 10.37
CA GLN A 273 -14.35 12.82 10.19
C GLN A 273 -13.71 13.21 8.86
N ASN A 274 -13.97 14.45 8.42
CA ASN A 274 -13.32 14.97 7.23
C ASN A 274 -11.80 15.08 7.45
N TRP A 275 -11.05 15.05 6.35
CA TRP A 275 -9.59 14.96 6.42
C TRP A 275 -8.96 16.14 7.16
N TYR A 276 -9.46 17.37 6.96
CA TYR A 276 -9.00 18.55 7.68
C TYR A 276 -9.10 18.37 9.22
N ASP A 277 -10.27 17.93 9.71
CA ASP A 277 -10.48 17.72 11.16
C ASP A 277 -9.53 16.64 11.70
N TYR A 278 -9.25 15.61 10.90
CA TYR A 278 -8.27 14.59 11.25
C TYR A 278 -6.84 15.14 11.31
N MET A 279 -6.45 16.01 10.38
CA MET A 279 -5.15 16.69 10.40
C MET A 279 -4.99 17.63 11.60
N VAL A 280 -6.07 18.27 12.06
CA VAL A 280 -6.07 19.02 13.34
C VAL A 280 -5.80 18.08 14.52
N ASP A 281 -6.46 16.92 14.55
CA ASP A 281 -6.24 15.92 15.61
C ASP A 281 -4.81 15.35 15.58
N LEU A 282 -4.24 15.17 14.39
CA LEU A 282 -2.86 14.74 14.22
C LEU A 282 -1.85 15.71 14.83
N TYR A 283 -2.08 17.03 14.80
CA TYR A 283 -1.16 17.99 15.42
C TYR A 283 -1.48 18.36 16.87
N THR A 284 -2.69 18.06 17.35
CA THR A 284 -3.11 18.44 18.71
C THR A 284 -3.17 17.27 19.69
N LYS A 285 -3.34 16.04 19.20
CA LYS A 285 -3.53 14.84 20.04
C LYS A 285 -2.41 13.82 19.86
N GLN A 286 -2.06 13.48 18.62
CA GLN A 286 -1.06 12.45 18.34
C GLN A 286 0.32 12.71 18.97
N PRO A 287 0.86 13.95 19.01
CA PRO A 287 2.22 14.19 19.53
C PRO A 287 2.36 13.80 21.00
N LYS A 288 1.26 13.76 21.76
CA LYS A 288 1.26 13.32 23.16
C LYS A 288 1.69 11.85 23.31
N TYR A 289 1.41 11.00 22.31
CA TYR A 289 1.87 9.61 22.30
C TYR A 289 3.38 9.47 22.09
N PHE A 290 4.03 10.52 21.61
CA PHE A 290 5.48 10.61 21.46
C PHE A 290 6.14 11.42 22.57
N GLY A 291 5.42 11.70 23.66
CA GLY A 291 5.93 12.43 24.82
C GLY A 291 6.06 13.94 24.63
N VAL A 292 5.48 14.51 23.56
CA VAL A 292 5.48 15.97 23.34
C VAL A 292 4.57 16.65 24.38
N SER A 293 5.11 17.64 25.08
CA SER A 293 4.38 18.37 26.13
C SER A 293 3.26 19.25 25.56
N ASP A 294 2.21 19.50 26.35
CA ASP A 294 1.13 20.42 25.96
C ASP A 294 1.63 21.84 25.64
N ALA A 295 2.71 22.29 26.31
CA ALA A 295 3.31 23.59 26.05
C ALA A 295 3.97 23.64 24.65
N GLN A 296 4.71 22.58 24.28
CA GLN A 296 5.31 22.48 22.94
C GLN A 296 4.24 22.33 21.86
N ILE A 297 3.24 21.47 22.08
CA ILE A 297 2.10 21.32 21.16
C ILE A 297 1.42 22.66 20.91
N LYS A 298 1.24 23.49 21.95
CA LYS A 298 0.65 24.82 21.80
C LYS A 298 1.53 25.76 20.97
N GLU A 299 2.86 25.68 21.12
CA GLU A 299 3.79 26.49 20.34
C GLU A 299 3.80 26.06 18.87
N ASP A 300 3.96 24.77 18.61
CA ASP A 300 3.97 24.18 17.26
C ASP A 300 2.67 24.48 16.50
N ASN A 301 1.54 24.46 17.20
CA ASN A 301 0.22 24.73 16.61
C ASN A 301 -0.03 26.19 16.25
N LYS A 302 0.85 27.13 16.61
CA LYS A 302 0.83 28.48 16.00
C LYS A 302 1.16 28.43 14.51
N VAL A 303 1.92 27.41 14.07
CA VAL A 303 2.32 27.21 12.68
C VAL A 303 1.51 26.08 12.04
N ASN A 304 1.47 24.90 12.66
CA ASN A 304 0.86 23.69 12.10
C ASN A 304 -0.61 23.87 11.66
N LEU A 305 -1.43 24.53 12.48
CA LEU A 305 -2.85 24.68 12.17
C LEU A 305 -3.10 25.65 11.02
N LYS A 306 -2.30 26.71 10.93
CA LYS A 306 -2.38 27.68 9.83
C LYS A 306 -1.83 27.06 8.54
N PHE A 307 -0.74 26.29 8.62
CA PHE A 307 -0.26 25.46 7.53
C PHE A 307 -1.35 24.52 7.01
N ASN A 308 -2.03 23.77 7.88
CA ASN A 308 -3.12 22.87 7.47
C ASN A 308 -4.24 23.58 6.71
N GLU A 309 -4.66 24.75 7.18
CA GLU A 309 -5.68 25.55 6.50
C GLU A 309 -5.20 26.00 5.13
N ASP A 310 -4.00 26.56 5.05
CA ASP A 310 -3.45 27.07 3.79
C ASP A 310 -3.19 25.96 2.77
N PHE A 311 -2.64 24.85 3.24
CA PHE A 311 -2.32 23.70 2.40
C PHE A 311 -3.58 22.97 1.92
N LEU A 312 -4.53 22.63 2.81
CA LEU A 312 -5.66 21.76 2.47
C LEU A 312 -6.87 22.53 1.95
N ILE A 313 -7.14 23.72 2.49
CA ILE A 313 -8.36 24.49 2.20
C ILE A 313 -8.07 25.60 1.18
N ASN A 314 -7.02 26.39 1.40
CA ASN A 314 -6.63 27.44 0.45
C ASN A 314 -5.81 26.89 -0.73
N LYS A 315 -5.44 25.61 -0.67
CA LYS A 315 -4.77 24.85 -1.74
C LYS A 315 -3.49 25.50 -2.23
N LEU A 316 -2.73 26.10 -1.33
CA LEU A 316 -1.43 26.68 -1.68
C LEU A 316 -0.50 25.61 -2.24
N SER A 317 0.21 25.96 -3.31
CA SER A 317 1.33 25.20 -3.85
C SER A 317 2.51 25.17 -2.88
N GLY A 318 3.43 24.25 -3.07
CA GLY A 318 4.64 24.14 -2.28
C GLY A 318 5.54 25.37 -2.41
N GLU A 319 5.55 26.05 -3.57
CA GLU A 319 6.24 27.34 -3.72
C GLU A 319 5.63 28.42 -2.82
N GLU A 320 4.29 28.54 -2.81
CA GLU A 320 3.58 29.50 -1.95
C GLU A 320 3.74 29.18 -0.46
N ILE A 321 3.72 27.89 -0.09
CA ILE A 321 4.01 27.45 1.27
C ILE A 321 5.42 27.84 1.68
N LEU A 322 6.43 27.64 0.81
CA LEU A 322 7.82 27.99 1.10
C LEU A 322 8.09 29.49 1.11
N ALA A 323 7.25 30.30 0.44
CA ALA A 323 7.33 31.76 0.52
C ALA A 323 6.99 32.28 1.93
N ASN A 324 6.23 31.51 2.72
CA ASN A 324 5.99 31.82 4.12
C ASN A 324 7.17 31.35 4.98
N LYS A 325 7.95 32.32 5.48
CA LYS A 325 9.13 32.04 6.32
C LYS A 325 8.83 31.16 7.54
N ALA A 326 7.67 31.33 8.19
CA ALA A 326 7.33 30.50 9.35
C ALA A 326 7.14 29.03 8.96
N TYR A 327 6.58 28.76 7.77
CA TYR A 327 6.43 27.40 7.25
C TYR A 327 7.77 26.83 6.81
N ALA A 328 8.58 27.60 6.09
CA ALA A 328 9.90 27.18 5.63
C ALA A 328 10.83 26.82 6.80
N ASP A 329 10.84 27.63 7.86
CA ASP A 329 11.65 27.37 9.06
C ASP A 329 11.14 26.12 9.80
N PHE A 330 9.82 26.02 10.01
CA PHE A 330 9.21 24.91 10.77
C PHE A 330 9.28 23.56 10.05
N PHE A 331 9.09 23.56 8.73
CA PHE A 331 9.11 22.37 7.88
C PHE A 331 10.39 22.28 7.04
N SER A 332 11.52 22.80 7.53
CA SER A 332 12.80 22.80 6.81
C SER A 332 13.22 21.42 6.30
N ALA A 333 12.94 20.35 7.05
CA ALA A 333 13.18 18.97 6.62
C ALA A 333 12.35 18.52 5.40
N ASN A 334 11.27 19.24 5.06
CA ASN A 334 10.41 18.98 3.90
C ASN A 334 10.64 19.95 2.74
N GLU A 335 11.60 20.89 2.83
CA GLU A 335 11.78 21.92 1.81
C GLU A 335 11.92 21.33 0.39
N PHE A 336 12.76 20.31 0.23
CA PHE A 336 12.93 19.63 -1.05
C PHE A 336 11.63 19.02 -1.58
N ASN A 337 10.85 18.38 -0.69
CA ASN A 337 9.58 17.76 -1.06
C ASN A 337 8.54 18.82 -1.44
N PHE A 338 8.45 19.92 -0.70
CA PHE A 338 7.55 21.03 -1.02
C PHE A 338 7.87 21.68 -2.37
N ARG A 339 9.14 21.80 -2.75
CA ARG A 339 9.51 22.26 -4.11
C ARG A 339 9.00 21.37 -5.24
N GLN A 340 8.57 20.14 -4.93
CA GLN A 340 7.99 19.18 -5.86
C GLN A 340 6.50 18.93 -5.58
N ASP A 341 5.85 19.79 -4.80
CA ASP A 341 4.47 19.62 -4.35
C ASP A 341 4.25 18.24 -3.70
N GLN A 342 5.20 17.77 -2.88
CA GLN A 342 5.12 16.51 -2.15
C GLN A 342 5.00 16.72 -0.65
N TYR A 343 4.07 16.01 -0.02
CA TYR A 343 3.95 15.94 1.44
C TYR A 343 3.54 14.53 1.88
N ILE A 344 4.16 14.02 2.95
CA ILE A 344 3.87 12.67 3.50
C ILE A 344 3.85 11.59 2.39
N GLY A 345 4.82 11.68 1.47
CA GLY A 345 4.99 10.72 0.38
C GLY A 345 3.93 10.73 -0.71
N ARG A 346 3.09 11.77 -0.80
CA ARG A 346 2.11 11.97 -1.88
C ARG A 346 2.13 13.40 -2.39
N HIS A 347 1.68 13.60 -3.63
CA HIS A 347 1.49 14.92 -4.22
C HIS A 347 0.46 15.74 -3.44
N PHE A 348 0.59 17.07 -3.44
CA PHE A 348 -0.30 18.01 -2.76
C PHE A 348 -1.76 17.80 -3.18
N ASP A 349 -2.01 17.60 -4.47
CA ASP A 349 -3.34 17.29 -5.02
C ASP A 349 -4.01 16.09 -4.34
N PHE A 350 -3.25 15.08 -3.89
CA PHE A 350 -3.83 13.95 -3.18
C PHE A 350 -4.52 14.42 -1.89
N TRP A 351 -3.82 15.20 -1.08
CA TRP A 351 -4.33 15.66 0.21
C TRP A 351 -5.39 16.74 0.06
N GLN A 352 -5.21 17.64 -0.90
CA GLN A 352 -6.17 18.71 -1.19
C GLN A 352 -7.49 18.16 -1.73
N ASN A 353 -7.46 17.20 -2.68
CA ASN A 353 -8.68 16.54 -3.16
C ASN A 353 -9.35 15.72 -2.05
N LEU A 354 -8.57 15.03 -1.23
CA LEU A 354 -9.09 14.29 -0.09
C LEU A 354 -9.77 15.21 0.95
N ALA A 355 -9.29 16.43 1.13
CA ALA A 355 -9.91 17.42 2.01
C ALA A 355 -11.29 17.87 1.52
N ASP A 356 -11.55 17.80 0.21
CA ASP A 356 -12.87 18.12 -0.37
C ASP A 356 -13.89 16.98 -0.17
N ILE A 357 -13.45 15.77 0.21
CA ILE A 357 -14.34 14.61 0.39
C ILE A 357 -15.12 14.74 1.70
N ASN A 358 -16.45 14.70 1.58
CA ASN A 358 -17.34 14.58 2.73
C ASN A 358 -17.44 13.13 3.20
N ILE A 359 -16.53 12.74 4.09
CA ILE A 359 -16.39 11.37 4.61
C ILE A 359 -17.62 10.94 5.42
N PRO A 360 -18.18 11.75 6.34
CA PRO A 360 -19.43 11.42 7.03
C PRO A 360 -20.60 11.15 6.07
N GLU A 361 -20.74 11.94 5.02
CA GLU A 361 -21.81 11.76 4.03
C GLU A 361 -21.64 10.46 3.23
N ALA A 362 -20.41 10.13 2.83
CA ALA A 362 -20.12 8.84 2.18
C ALA A 362 -20.59 7.67 3.06
N TRP A 363 -20.31 7.71 4.36
CA TRP A 363 -20.79 6.69 5.30
C TRP A 363 -22.31 6.70 5.52
N ALA A 364 -22.96 7.87 5.50
CA ALA A 364 -24.41 7.98 5.66
C ALA A 364 -25.18 7.29 4.51
N LYS A 365 -24.57 7.20 3.34
CA LYS A 365 -25.12 6.48 2.17
C LYS A 365 -24.99 4.96 2.26
N VAL A 366 -24.17 4.43 3.16
CA VAL A 366 -23.96 2.98 3.30
C VAL A 366 -25.16 2.32 4.03
N LYS A 367 -25.88 1.45 3.33
CA LYS A 367 -27.07 0.73 3.87
C LYS A 367 -26.81 -0.76 4.18
N THR A 368 -25.58 -1.23 3.97
CA THR A 368 -25.19 -2.64 4.20
C THR A 368 -24.66 -2.85 5.62
N ASN A 369 -24.08 -4.03 5.89
CA ASN A 369 -23.42 -4.35 7.15
C ASN A 369 -22.03 -3.70 7.20
N VAL A 370 -21.67 -3.11 8.34
CA VAL A 370 -20.37 -2.48 8.56
C VAL A 370 -19.77 -2.98 9.88
N LEU A 371 -18.49 -3.35 9.88
CA LEU A 371 -17.70 -3.58 11.09
C LEU A 371 -16.54 -2.59 11.13
N ALA A 372 -16.62 -1.62 12.03
CA ALA A 372 -15.55 -0.67 12.26
C ALA A 372 -14.65 -1.14 13.40
N MET A 373 -13.38 -1.40 13.09
CA MET A 373 -12.37 -1.91 14.02
C MET A 373 -11.31 -0.85 14.29
N TYR A 374 -10.89 -0.76 15.55
CA TYR A 374 -9.80 0.11 16.00
C TYR A 374 -8.79 -0.72 16.80
N GLY A 375 -7.49 -0.61 16.47
CA GLY A 375 -6.44 -1.19 17.30
C GLY A 375 -6.19 -0.35 18.55
N GLU A 376 -6.16 -0.97 19.74
CA GLU A 376 -5.97 -0.27 21.02
C GLU A 376 -4.74 0.64 21.05
N PHE A 377 -3.66 0.25 20.35
CA PHE A 377 -2.41 0.99 20.25
C PHE A 377 -2.17 1.59 18.86
N ASP A 378 -3.24 1.84 18.11
CA ASP A 378 -3.19 2.51 16.82
C ASP A 378 -3.00 4.03 16.99
N ILE A 379 -1.75 4.48 16.81
CA ILE A 379 -1.33 5.88 16.92
C ILE A 379 -1.87 6.72 15.75
N GLN A 380 -2.01 6.13 14.56
CA GLN A 380 -2.46 6.80 13.35
C GLN A 380 -3.97 7.08 13.40
N ALA A 381 -4.77 6.12 13.84
CA ALA A 381 -6.20 6.32 14.05
C ALA A 381 -6.52 7.14 15.33
N ILE A 382 -5.51 7.38 16.19
CA ILE A 382 -5.51 8.23 17.40
C ILE A 382 -6.41 7.69 18.52
N SER A 383 -7.66 7.34 18.23
CA SER A 383 -8.64 6.93 19.25
C SER A 383 -9.76 6.09 18.65
N PRO A 384 -10.49 5.31 19.48
CA PRO A 384 -11.64 4.52 19.02
C PRO A 384 -12.83 5.37 18.55
N LYS A 385 -12.79 6.70 18.73
CA LYS A 385 -13.91 7.60 18.38
C LYS A 385 -14.22 7.58 16.89
N GLY A 386 -13.20 7.50 16.03
CA GLY A 386 -13.37 7.43 14.59
C GLY A 386 -14.19 6.20 14.18
N ALA A 387 -13.70 5.02 14.54
CA ALA A 387 -14.38 3.75 14.25
C ALA A 387 -15.79 3.66 14.88
N ARG A 388 -15.99 4.14 16.11
CA ARG A 388 -17.32 4.21 16.72
C ARG A 388 -18.26 5.10 15.91
N LYS A 389 -17.79 6.28 15.49
CA LYS A 389 -18.57 7.22 14.68
C LYS A 389 -18.95 6.64 13.31
N ILE A 390 -18.10 5.81 12.68
CA ILE A 390 -18.47 5.06 11.46
C ILE A 390 -19.72 4.22 11.73
N ALA A 391 -19.69 3.36 12.75
CA ALA A 391 -20.82 2.50 13.10
C ALA A 391 -22.10 3.30 13.41
N ASP A 392 -21.97 4.39 14.16
CA ASP A 392 -23.08 5.26 14.54
C ASP A 392 -23.73 5.94 13.32
N ILE A 393 -22.91 6.47 12.39
CA ILE A 393 -23.41 7.08 11.15
C ILE A 393 -24.20 6.05 10.34
N VAL A 394 -23.65 4.85 10.17
CA VAL A 394 -24.30 3.77 9.40
C VAL A 394 -25.63 3.37 10.03
N ASN A 395 -25.67 3.16 11.36
CA ASN A 395 -26.88 2.80 12.10
C ASN A 395 -27.96 3.89 11.99
N LYS A 396 -27.58 5.16 12.15
CA LYS A 396 -28.52 6.29 12.06
C LYS A 396 -29.17 6.41 10.67
N ASN A 397 -28.48 5.92 9.64
CA ASN A 397 -28.93 6.03 8.26
C ASN A 397 -29.46 4.71 7.67
N GLY A 398 -29.86 3.74 8.49
CA GLY A 398 -30.56 2.54 8.03
C GLY A 398 -29.64 1.41 7.54
N GLY A 399 -28.33 1.51 7.74
CA GLY A 399 -27.41 0.38 7.67
C GLY A 399 -27.30 -0.37 8.99
N ARG A 400 -26.35 -1.30 9.09
CA ARG A 400 -26.05 -2.04 10.33
C ARG A 400 -24.57 -1.93 10.66
N GLY A 401 -24.22 -1.05 11.59
CA GLY A 401 -22.86 -0.80 12.05
C GLY A 401 -22.55 -1.50 13.37
N ASP A 402 -21.49 -2.31 13.37
CA ASP A 402 -20.85 -2.89 14.54
C ASP A 402 -19.51 -2.18 14.79
N PHE A 403 -19.10 -2.06 16.06
CA PHE A 403 -17.81 -1.49 16.44
C PHE A 403 -17.08 -2.40 17.43
N ILE A 404 -15.77 -2.62 17.23
CA ILE A 404 -14.91 -3.33 18.17
C ILE A 404 -13.56 -2.64 18.34
N VAL A 405 -12.97 -2.81 19.53
CA VAL A 405 -11.55 -2.54 19.78
C VAL A 405 -10.80 -3.86 19.68
N VAL A 406 -9.72 -3.89 18.91
CA VAL A 406 -8.79 -5.01 18.86
C VAL A 406 -7.70 -4.72 19.89
N GLU A 407 -7.79 -5.43 21.01
CA GLU A 407 -6.85 -5.28 22.13
C GLU A 407 -5.41 -5.47 21.67
N LYS A 408 -4.51 -4.65 22.22
CA LYS A 408 -3.06 -4.64 21.98
C LYS A 408 -2.60 -4.34 20.56
N ALA A 409 -3.49 -4.28 19.58
CA ALA A 409 -3.12 -4.12 18.18
C ALA A 409 -2.84 -2.65 17.83
N ASP A 410 -1.88 -2.44 16.94
CA ASP A 410 -1.57 -1.13 16.36
C ASP A 410 -2.11 -0.99 14.94
N HIS A 411 -1.74 0.10 14.25
CA HIS A 411 -2.18 0.38 12.89
C HIS A 411 -1.76 -0.67 11.84
N GLY A 412 -0.62 -1.33 12.03
CA GLY A 412 -0.06 -2.32 11.10
C GLY A 412 -0.45 -3.77 11.40
N PHE A 413 -1.50 -3.98 12.20
CA PHE A 413 -2.00 -5.30 12.63
C PHE A 413 -1.05 -6.03 13.59
N VAL A 414 -0.25 -5.30 14.36
CA VAL A 414 0.81 -5.82 15.23
C VAL A 414 0.46 -5.57 16.69
N ASN A 415 0.71 -6.56 17.55
CA ASN A 415 0.50 -6.45 18.98
C ASN A 415 1.65 -5.75 19.68
N PHE A 416 1.31 -4.85 20.59
CA PHE A 416 2.21 -4.20 21.53
C PHE A 416 1.73 -4.38 22.97
N ASN A 417 2.60 -4.08 23.94
CA ASN A 417 2.27 -4.16 25.36
C ASN A 417 1.65 -2.86 25.89
N SER A 418 1.90 -1.75 25.21
CA SER A 418 1.39 -0.43 25.52
C SER A 418 1.53 0.49 24.31
N MET A 419 0.82 1.62 24.32
CA MET A 419 1.00 2.69 23.34
C MET A 419 2.44 3.21 23.31
N GLN A 420 3.08 3.31 24.47
CA GLN A 420 4.47 3.76 24.61
C GLN A 420 5.45 2.78 23.94
N HIS A 421 5.25 1.46 24.10
CA HIS A 421 6.08 0.46 23.42
C HIS A 421 5.97 0.58 21.90
N ASN A 422 4.77 0.85 21.37
CA ASN A 422 4.59 1.14 19.94
C ASN A 422 5.37 2.39 19.52
N ALA A 423 5.18 3.52 20.22
CA ALA A 423 5.85 4.78 19.91
C ALA A 423 7.38 4.66 19.91
N GLU A 424 7.96 3.96 20.89
CA GLU A 424 9.41 3.70 20.98
C GLU A 424 9.93 2.86 19.82
N THR A 425 9.19 1.80 19.46
CA THR A 425 9.52 0.89 18.37
C THR A 425 9.48 1.58 17.00
N LEU A 426 8.57 2.53 16.82
CA LEU A 426 8.54 3.41 15.65
C LEU A 426 9.73 4.38 15.66
N GLY A 427 9.98 5.04 16.79
CA GLY A 427 11.01 6.06 16.94
C GLY A 427 12.45 5.54 16.80
N ASN A 428 12.70 4.27 17.15
CA ASN A 428 14.01 3.63 17.03
C ASN A 428 14.19 2.80 15.74
N GLY A 429 13.17 2.74 14.88
CA GLY A 429 13.22 2.03 13.59
C GLY A 429 13.13 0.49 13.68
N THR A 430 12.81 -0.08 14.84
CA THR A 430 12.74 -1.55 15.03
C THR A 430 11.37 -2.16 14.71
N TYR A 431 10.41 -1.34 14.30
CA TYR A 431 9.03 -1.75 13.98
C TYR A 431 8.92 -2.97 13.09
N MET A 432 9.63 -3.00 11.95
CA MET A 432 9.51 -4.12 11.01
C MET A 432 10.00 -5.44 11.60
N ILE A 433 11.02 -5.40 12.47
CA ILE A 433 11.53 -6.58 13.17
C ILE A 433 10.50 -7.07 14.18
N HIS A 434 9.89 -6.16 14.95
CA HIS A 434 8.84 -6.50 15.90
C HIS A 434 7.58 -7.05 15.21
N ALA A 435 7.15 -6.40 14.12
CA ALA A 435 5.98 -6.76 13.32
C ALA A 435 6.03 -8.20 12.79
N ARG A 436 7.24 -8.66 12.43
CA ARG A 436 7.52 -10.02 11.94
C ARG A 436 6.93 -11.10 12.84
N ASP A 437 7.04 -10.92 14.16
CA ASP A 437 6.78 -11.96 15.15
C ASP A 437 5.50 -11.70 15.95
N ASN A 438 4.90 -10.50 15.84
CA ASN A 438 3.83 -10.04 16.73
C ASN A 438 2.51 -9.73 16.03
N TYR A 439 2.15 -10.46 14.97
CA TYR A 439 0.85 -10.30 14.30
C TYR A 439 -0.34 -10.47 15.28
N SER A 440 -1.36 -9.62 15.12
CA SER A 440 -2.60 -9.67 15.90
C SER A 440 -3.61 -10.68 15.33
N PHE A 441 -3.54 -11.92 15.81
CA PHE A 441 -4.50 -12.97 15.46
C PHE A 441 -5.96 -12.64 15.85
N LEU A 442 -6.17 -11.75 16.83
CA LEU A 442 -7.51 -11.32 17.24
C LEU A 442 -8.24 -10.60 16.08
N LEU A 443 -7.50 -9.79 15.31
CA LEU A 443 -8.04 -9.08 14.15
C LEU A 443 -8.57 -10.07 13.09
N GLY A 444 -7.75 -11.04 12.69
CA GLY A 444 -8.14 -12.07 11.73
C GLY A 444 -9.33 -12.88 12.25
N LYS A 445 -9.29 -13.31 13.51
CA LYS A 445 -10.38 -14.06 14.16
C LYS A 445 -11.71 -13.31 14.15
N GLU A 446 -11.76 -12.07 14.62
CA GLU A 446 -13.03 -11.32 14.71
C GLU A 446 -13.55 -10.92 13.33
N SER A 447 -12.67 -10.57 12.38
CA SER A 447 -13.10 -10.29 11.00
C SER A 447 -13.69 -11.52 10.31
N VAL A 448 -13.05 -12.70 10.41
CA VAL A 448 -13.58 -13.97 9.90
C VAL A 448 -14.93 -14.31 10.53
N LYS A 449 -15.00 -14.25 11.87
CA LYS A 449 -16.23 -14.55 12.62
C LYS A 449 -17.36 -13.67 12.14
N TRP A 450 -17.14 -12.36 12.04
CA TRP A 450 -18.15 -11.41 11.58
C TRP A 450 -18.59 -11.72 10.14
N MET A 451 -17.66 -11.86 9.20
CA MET A 451 -17.98 -12.14 7.79
C MET A 451 -18.82 -13.42 7.63
N LYS A 452 -18.47 -14.50 8.34
CA LYS A 452 -19.23 -15.77 8.32
C LYS A 452 -20.69 -15.61 8.74
N THR A 453 -20.99 -14.71 9.68
CA THR A 453 -22.40 -14.43 10.07
C THR A 453 -23.18 -13.68 9.00
N LYS A 454 -22.51 -13.03 8.06
CA LYS A 454 -23.14 -12.23 7.02
C LYS A 454 -23.26 -12.97 5.70
N VAL A 455 -22.45 -13.99 5.41
CA VAL A 455 -22.53 -14.76 4.16
C VAL A 455 -23.98 -15.18 3.88
N LYS A 456 -24.49 -14.81 2.70
CA LYS A 456 -25.77 -15.24 2.17
C LYS A 456 -25.64 -16.71 1.77
N LYS A 457 -26.52 -17.54 2.34
CA LYS A 457 -26.60 -18.98 2.07
C LYS A 457 -27.28 -19.28 0.74
#